data_AF-A0A3D3P9B0-F1
#
_entry.id   AF-A0A3D3P9B0-F1
#
_cell.length_a   1.000
_cell.length_b   1.000
_cell.length_c   1.000
_cell.angle_alpha   90.00
_cell.angle_beta   90.00
_cell.angle_gamma   90.00
#
_symmetry.space_group_name_H-M   'P 1'
#
loop_
_entity.id
_entity.type
_entity.pdbx_description
1 polymer ?
#
loop_
_entity_poly.entity_id
_entity_poly.type
_entity_poly.pdbx_seq_one_letter_code
_entity_poly.pdbx_strand_id
1 'polypeptide(L)'
;NLLNLFMQDDELFTKVAVFVNTRQTAETIFKSLKSRLKDSVGILKPWSFELSGLPSIDDFRNSEEVRVLLIVNEDPDTLELQDIPFLIHFELPDDKQIFMDRIINDSPDKRNFLAITFSTDLELTMVKKIEQEIGQKMSLAELPEDLIIEKERKSGSSAKKPASKGKDEPSGEAFHEKKASNSKTYNYGAGKKAKMTNKKKHS
;
A
#
# COMPACT_ATOMS: atom_id res chain seq x y z
N ASN A 1 7.66 2.41 7.54
CA ASN A 1 8.58 2.84 8.62
C ASN A 1 9.95 3.31 8.11
N LEU A 2 10.70 2.51 7.34
CA LEU A 2 12.04 2.92 6.88
C LEU A 2 12.06 4.21 6.03
N LEU A 3 11.17 4.31 5.03
CA LEU A 3 11.06 5.54 4.23
C LEU A 3 10.80 6.77 5.09
N ASN A 4 9.89 6.67 6.07
CA ASN A 4 9.61 7.76 7.01
C ASN A 4 10.83 8.16 7.85
N LEU A 5 11.73 7.21 8.15
CA LEU A 5 12.96 7.47 8.91
C LEU A 5 13.96 8.26 8.06
N PHE A 6 14.14 7.89 6.79
CA PHE A 6 14.98 8.66 5.87
C PHE A 6 14.44 10.07 5.66
N MET A 7 13.13 10.21 5.49
CA MET A 7 12.50 11.53 5.31
C MET A 7 12.49 12.40 6.58
N GLN A 8 13.15 11.99 7.68
CA GLN A 8 13.33 12.85 8.86
C GLN A 8 14.49 13.82 8.70
N ASP A 9 15.53 13.42 7.98
CA ASP A 9 16.72 14.25 7.76
C ASP A 9 16.47 15.13 6.54
N ASP A 10 16.05 16.36 6.81
CA ASP A 10 15.72 17.33 5.78
C ASP A 10 16.89 18.07 5.15
N GLU A 11 18.03 18.08 5.83
CA GLU A 11 19.28 18.62 5.32
C GLU A 11 19.90 17.67 4.29
N LEU A 12 19.80 16.36 4.52
CA LEU A 12 20.30 15.35 3.59
C LEU A 12 19.31 15.10 2.44
N PHE A 13 18.06 14.74 2.73
CA PHE A 13 17.07 14.33 1.72
C PHE A 13 16.31 15.54 1.18
N THR A 14 17.01 16.41 0.46
CA THR A 14 16.46 17.65 -0.10
C THR A 14 15.45 17.40 -1.23
N LYS A 15 15.79 16.49 -2.16
CA LYS A 15 14.98 16.09 -3.31
C LYS A 15 15.01 14.59 -3.51
N VAL A 16 13.86 13.94 -3.39
CA VAL A 16 13.74 12.48 -3.43
C VAL A 16 12.64 12.06 -4.39
N ALA A 17 13.00 11.21 -5.36
CA ALA A 17 12.02 10.49 -6.17
C ALA A 17 11.84 9.07 -5.63
N VAL A 18 10.60 8.69 -5.34
CA VAL A 18 10.25 7.39 -4.76
C VAL A 18 9.40 6.61 -5.76
N PHE A 19 9.93 5.48 -6.23
CA PHE A 19 9.26 4.62 -7.22
C PHE A 19 8.47 3.51 -6.55
N VAL A 20 7.25 3.29 -7.02
CA VAL A 20 6.32 2.26 -6.57
C VAL A 20 5.66 1.57 -7.76
N ASN A 21 5.24 0.32 -7.60
CA ASN A 21 4.67 -0.46 -8.70
C ASN A 21 3.18 -0.15 -8.90
N THR A 22 2.44 0.12 -7.82
CA THR A 22 0.97 0.26 -7.86
C THR A 22 0.47 1.58 -7.29
N ARG A 23 -0.69 2.03 -7.79
CA ARG A 23 -1.39 3.21 -7.26
C ARG A 23 -1.79 3.05 -5.79
N GLN A 24 -2.17 1.83 -5.39
CA GLN A 24 -2.57 1.53 -4.02
C GLN A 24 -1.38 1.68 -3.05
N THR A 25 -0.21 1.20 -3.44
CA THR A 25 1.03 1.41 -2.68
C THR A 25 1.37 2.90 -2.59
N ALA A 26 1.26 3.63 -3.71
CA ALA A 26 1.48 5.08 -3.76
C ALA A 26 0.58 5.84 -2.79
N GLU A 27 -0.74 5.58 -2.79
CA GLU A 27 -1.70 6.24 -1.89
C GLU A 27 -1.40 5.94 -0.42
N THR A 28 -1.00 4.70 -0.12
CA THR A 28 -0.67 4.28 1.25
C THR A 28 0.57 5.03 1.75
N ILE A 29 1.62 5.08 0.93
CA ILE A 29 2.86 5.79 1.25
C ILE A 29 2.60 7.29 1.33
N PHE A 30 1.84 7.86 0.39
CA PHE A 30 1.47 9.26 0.39
C PHE A 30 0.75 9.66 1.68
N LYS A 31 -0.27 8.90 2.11
CA LYS A 31 -0.97 9.14 3.39
C LYS A 31 -0.02 9.05 4.58
N SER A 32 0.88 8.07 4.59
CA SER A 32 1.88 7.92 5.65
C SER A 32 2.82 9.13 5.72
N LEU A 33 3.38 9.53 4.59
CA LEU A 33 4.31 10.66 4.49
C LEU A 33 3.64 12.01 4.76
N LYS A 34 2.42 12.23 4.25
CA LYS A 34 1.68 13.49 4.38
C LYS A 34 1.43 13.88 5.83
N SER A 35 1.25 12.90 6.72
CA SER A 35 1.10 13.15 8.16
C SER A 35 2.30 13.90 8.78
N ARG A 36 3.50 13.68 8.24
CA ARG A 36 4.76 14.27 8.72
C ARG A 36 5.25 15.41 7.83
N LEU A 37 5.28 15.19 6.52
CA LEU A 37 5.83 16.11 5.51
C LEU A 37 4.82 17.16 5.04
N LYS A 38 3.54 17.04 5.40
CA LYS A 38 2.46 17.94 4.99
C LYS A 38 2.43 18.09 3.46
N ASP A 39 2.72 19.29 2.96
CA ASP A 39 2.66 19.64 1.53
C ASP A 39 3.97 19.35 0.79
N SER A 40 5.03 18.93 1.50
CA SER A 40 6.32 18.57 0.90
C SER A 40 6.36 17.18 0.26
N VAL A 41 5.22 16.50 0.14
CA VAL A 41 5.06 15.24 -0.58
C VAL A 41 4.03 15.39 -1.69
N GLY A 42 4.37 14.90 -2.88
CA GLY A 42 3.51 14.93 -4.05
C GLY A 42 3.51 13.60 -4.79
N ILE A 43 2.46 13.35 -5.58
CA ILE A 43 2.40 12.26 -6.56
C ILE A 43 2.61 12.85 -7.96
N LEU A 44 3.40 12.17 -8.80
CA LEU A 44 3.51 12.51 -10.22
C LEU A 44 2.18 12.19 -10.91
N LYS A 45 1.63 13.17 -11.64
CA LYS A 45 0.35 13.06 -12.37
C LYS A 45 -0.77 12.47 -11.49
N PRO A 46 -1.20 13.18 -10.43
CA PRO A 46 -2.20 12.67 -9.51
C PRO A 46 -3.53 12.36 -10.22
N TRP A 47 -4.13 11.20 -9.91
CA TRP A 47 -5.39 10.73 -10.49
C TRP A 47 -6.63 11.05 -9.64
N SER A 48 -6.44 11.67 -8.47
CA SER A 48 -7.51 12.04 -7.55
C SER A 48 -7.23 13.42 -6.95
N PHE A 49 -8.29 14.20 -6.71
CA PHE A 49 -8.21 15.52 -6.09
C PHE A 49 -7.72 15.48 -4.64
N GLU A 50 -7.81 14.32 -3.98
CA GLU A 50 -7.31 14.11 -2.61
C GLU A 50 -5.77 14.06 -2.56
N LEU A 51 -5.15 13.81 -3.70
CA LEU A 51 -3.71 13.65 -3.85
C LEU A 51 -3.12 14.98 -4.34
N SER A 52 -2.28 15.59 -3.49
CA SER A 52 -1.42 16.68 -3.95
C SER A 52 -0.29 16.11 -4.78
N GLY A 53 0.13 16.85 -5.81
CA GLY A 53 1.06 16.32 -6.79
C GLY A 53 1.50 17.35 -7.81
N LEU A 54 2.32 16.90 -8.74
CA LEU A 54 2.90 17.70 -9.80
C LEU A 54 2.65 17.04 -11.16
N PRO A 55 2.42 17.82 -12.22
CA PRO A 55 2.11 17.24 -13.53
C PRO A 55 3.35 16.66 -14.22
N SER A 56 4.55 17.17 -13.93
CA SER A 56 5.79 16.68 -14.53
C SER A 56 6.95 16.59 -13.53
N ILE A 57 8.01 15.89 -13.93
CA ILE A 57 9.29 15.88 -13.18
C ILE A 57 9.94 17.26 -13.20
N ASP A 58 9.80 18.02 -14.28
CA ASP A 58 10.40 19.35 -14.37
C ASP A 58 9.81 20.31 -13.32
N ASP A 59 8.49 20.26 -13.11
CA ASP A 59 7.83 20.98 -12.01
C ASP A 59 8.38 20.54 -10.65
N PHE A 60 8.68 19.25 -10.51
CA PHE A 60 9.30 18.74 -9.29
C PHE A 60 10.71 19.27 -9.10
N ARG A 61 11.54 19.36 -10.14
CA ARG A 61 12.88 19.96 -10.02
C ARG A 61 12.81 21.41 -9.55
N ASN A 62 11.89 22.17 -10.13
CA ASN A 62 11.75 23.61 -9.88
C ASN A 62 10.97 23.96 -8.60
N SER A 63 10.24 23.01 -8.01
CA SER A 63 9.44 23.24 -6.81
C SER A 63 10.32 23.41 -5.56
N GLU A 64 10.14 24.47 -4.79
CA GLU A 64 10.76 24.58 -3.45
C GLU A 64 9.95 23.86 -2.38
N GLU A 65 8.65 23.72 -2.59
CA GLU A 65 7.71 23.16 -1.61
C GLU A 65 7.75 21.63 -1.57
N VAL A 66 7.74 20.99 -2.74
CA VAL A 66 7.67 19.52 -2.86
C VAL A 66 9.06 18.92 -2.84
N ARG A 67 9.35 18.12 -1.81
CA ARG A 67 10.65 17.48 -1.62
C ARG A 67 10.65 16.01 -1.96
N VAL A 68 9.52 15.34 -1.76
CA VAL A 68 9.35 13.92 -2.05
C VAL A 68 8.31 13.77 -3.16
N LEU A 69 8.71 13.17 -4.28
CA LEU A 69 7.82 12.84 -5.39
C LEU A 69 7.62 11.34 -5.47
N LEU A 70 6.37 10.89 -5.38
CA LEU A 70 5.98 9.50 -5.60
C LEU A 70 5.67 9.28 -7.08
N ILE A 71 6.30 8.28 -7.66
CA ILE A 71 6.21 7.93 -9.09
C ILE A 71 5.71 6.49 -9.20
N VAL A 72 4.60 6.30 -9.91
CA VAL A 72 4.02 4.98 -10.15
C VAL A 72 4.52 4.43 -11.48
N ASN A 73 4.95 3.17 -11.51
CA ASN A 73 5.51 2.52 -12.71
C ASN A 73 4.53 2.36 -13.90
N GLU A 74 3.27 2.76 -13.75
CA GLU A 74 2.29 2.72 -14.83
C GLU A 74 2.50 3.82 -15.88
N ASP A 75 3.34 4.82 -15.59
CA ASP A 75 3.68 5.88 -16.55
C ASP A 75 4.74 5.39 -17.56
N PRO A 76 4.40 5.28 -18.87
CA PRO A 76 5.32 4.83 -19.91
C PRO A 76 6.29 5.91 -20.40
N ASP A 77 6.20 7.12 -19.83
CA ASP A 77 7.01 8.25 -20.28
C ASP A 77 8.45 8.10 -19.80
N THR A 78 9.39 8.45 -20.67
CA THR A 78 10.80 8.58 -20.31
C THR A 78 10.93 9.64 -19.23
N LEU A 79 11.20 9.20 -18.01
CA LEU A 79 11.41 10.08 -16.86
C LEU A 79 12.84 10.59 -16.92
N GLU A 80 13.00 11.87 -17.22
CA GLU A 80 14.31 12.52 -17.12
C GLU A 80 14.64 12.78 -15.64
N LEU A 81 15.35 11.84 -15.02
CA LEU A 81 15.72 11.88 -13.60
C LEU A 81 17.03 12.63 -13.32
N GLN A 82 17.51 13.38 -14.30
CA GLN A 82 18.70 14.22 -14.17
C GLN A 82 18.50 15.22 -13.02
N ASP A 83 19.58 15.48 -12.29
CA ASP A 83 19.64 16.44 -11.18
C ASP A 83 18.74 16.13 -9.97
N ILE A 84 18.20 14.91 -9.88
CA ILE A 84 17.56 14.40 -8.66
C ILE A 84 18.62 13.63 -7.84
N PRO A 85 18.99 14.10 -6.64
CA PRO A 85 20.09 13.53 -5.87
C PRO A 85 19.76 12.17 -5.24
N PHE A 86 18.49 11.91 -4.92
CA PHE A 86 18.07 10.66 -4.28
C PHE A 86 16.97 9.97 -5.07
N LEU A 87 17.24 8.73 -5.49
CA LEU A 87 16.23 7.82 -6.02
C LEU A 87 16.00 6.70 -5.02
N ILE A 88 14.74 6.44 -4.68
CA ILE A 88 14.35 5.34 -3.81
C ILE A 88 13.41 4.42 -4.57
N HIS A 89 13.82 3.19 -4.82
CA HIS A 89 12.94 2.14 -5.29
C HIS A 89 12.29 1.49 -4.07
N PHE A 90 11.04 1.87 -3.78
CA PHE A 90 10.29 1.26 -2.69
C PHE A 90 9.87 -0.17 -3.04
N GLU A 91 9.52 -0.38 -4.31
CA GLU A 91 9.30 -1.68 -4.93
C GLU A 91 10.21 -1.80 -6.16
N LEU A 92 10.72 -3.00 -6.43
CA LEU A 92 11.45 -3.28 -7.66
C LEU A 92 10.46 -3.35 -8.84
N PRO A 93 10.78 -2.70 -9.98
CA PRO A 93 9.94 -2.84 -11.16
C PRO A 93 10.00 -4.28 -11.68
N ASP A 94 8.88 -4.76 -12.22
CA ASP A 94 8.81 -6.09 -12.85
C ASP A 94 9.72 -6.17 -14.08
N ASP A 95 9.87 -5.05 -14.80
CA ASP A 95 10.79 -4.92 -15.92
C ASP A 95 12.13 -4.35 -15.46
N LYS A 96 13.17 -5.16 -15.66
CA LYS A 96 14.57 -4.80 -15.42
C LYS A 96 15.05 -3.60 -16.25
N GLN A 97 14.54 -3.41 -17.47
CA GLN A 97 14.97 -2.30 -18.32
C GLN A 97 14.56 -0.97 -17.69
N ILE A 98 13.36 -0.93 -17.11
CA ILE A 98 12.87 0.23 -16.37
C ILE A 98 13.78 0.56 -15.19
N PHE A 99 14.27 -0.45 -14.45
CA PHE A 99 15.23 -0.22 -13.36
C PHE A 99 16.56 0.35 -13.89
N MET A 100 17.06 -0.20 -14.99
CA MET A 100 18.31 0.25 -15.61
C MET A 100 18.22 1.69 -16.09
N ASP A 101 17.14 2.05 -16.77
CA ASP A 101 16.92 3.40 -17.29
C ASP A 101 16.84 4.43 -16.15
N ARG A 102 16.44 4.02 -14.93
CA ARG A 102 16.42 4.88 -13.74
C ARG A 102 17.80 5.08 -13.12
N ILE A 103 18.60 4.03 -13.05
CA ILE A 103 19.93 4.07 -12.41
C ILE A 103 20.99 4.64 -13.34
N ILE A 104 20.84 4.42 -14.66
CA ILE A 104 21.67 5.05 -15.68
C ILE A 104 21.23 6.51 -15.80
N ASN A 105 21.56 7.28 -14.77
CA ASN A 105 21.50 8.72 -14.80
C ASN A 105 22.80 9.21 -15.45
N ASP A 106 22.73 9.61 -16.72
CA ASP A 106 23.87 10.19 -17.44
C ASP A 106 24.09 11.65 -17.03
N SER A 107 24.04 11.93 -15.73
CA SER A 107 24.33 13.26 -15.20
C SER A 107 25.84 13.51 -15.25
N PRO A 108 26.28 14.67 -15.78
CA PRO A 108 27.70 15.00 -15.91
C PRO A 108 28.42 15.12 -14.55
N ASP A 109 27.69 15.34 -13.45
CA ASP A 109 28.26 15.40 -12.10
C ASP A 109 27.81 14.19 -11.27
N LYS A 110 28.42 13.04 -11.55
CA LYS A 110 28.15 11.74 -10.89
C LYS A 110 28.33 11.73 -9.36
N ARG A 111 28.77 12.84 -8.75
CA ARG A 111 29.20 12.90 -7.35
C ARG A 111 28.07 13.07 -6.33
N ASN A 112 26.86 13.43 -6.75
CA ASN A 112 25.75 13.76 -5.83
C ASN A 112 24.50 12.88 -6.00
N PHE A 113 24.64 11.69 -6.61
CA PHE A 113 23.53 10.79 -6.88
C PHE A 113 23.59 9.53 -6.02
N LEU A 114 22.51 9.22 -5.32
CA LEU A 114 22.36 8.00 -4.53
C LEU A 114 21.04 7.30 -4.88
N ALA A 115 21.13 6.06 -5.35
CA ALA A 115 19.99 5.17 -5.56
C ALA A 115 19.92 4.13 -4.44
N ILE A 116 18.80 4.09 -3.72
CA ILE A 116 18.52 3.12 -2.67
C ILE A 116 17.37 2.23 -3.13
N THR A 117 17.52 0.92 -2.98
CA THR A 117 16.50 -0.05 -3.34
C THR A 117 16.07 -0.83 -2.12
N PHE A 118 14.77 -0.84 -1.84
CA PHE A 118 14.19 -1.73 -0.85
C PHE A 118 13.86 -3.06 -1.52
N SER A 119 14.16 -4.14 -0.82
CA SER A 119 13.90 -5.50 -1.27
C SER A 119 13.43 -6.31 -0.08
N THR A 120 12.42 -7.13 -0.32
CA THR A 120 12.02 -8.22 0.56
C THR A 120 12.83 -9.48 0.25
N ASP A 121 12.76 -10.48 1.13
CA ASP A 121 13.41 -11.78 0.93
C ASP A 121 12.96 -12.47 -0.36
N LEU A 122 11.69 -12.28 -0.74
CA LEU A 122 11.09 -12.85 -1.95
C LEU A 122 11.67 -12.22 -3.23
N GLU A 123 12.04 -10.94 -3.15
CA GLU A 123 12.57 -10.17 -4.28
C GLU A 123 14.08 -10.34 -4.48
N LEU A 124 14.80 -10.98 -3.53
CA LEU A 124 16.25 -11.21 -3.64
C LEU A 124 16.66 -11.97 -4.90
N THR A 125 15.77 -12.80 -5.46
CA THR A 125 16.03 -13.47 -6.74
C THR A 125 16.03 -12.48 -7.91
N MET A 126 15.15 -11.48 -7.88
CA MET A 126 15.08 -10.41 -8.88
C MET A 126 16.30 -9.49 -8.77
N VAL A 127 16.67 -9.09 -7.55
CA VAL A 127 17.90 -8.34 -7.24
C VAL A 127 19.12 -9.01 -7.88
N LYS A 128 19.32 -10.32 -7.67
CA LYS A 128 20.45 -11.06 -8.24
C LYS A 128 20.48 -11.06 -9.77
N LYS A 129 19.31 -11.14 -10.42
CA LYS A 129 19.22 -11.07 -11.89
C LYS A 129 19.66 -9.69 -12.39
N ILE A 130 19.19 -8.63 -11.72
CA ILE A 130 19.57 -7.26 -12.02
C ILE A 130 21.09 -7.08 -11.86
N GLU A 131 21.68 -7.53 -10.74
CA GLU A 131 23.13 -7.45 -10.51
C GLU A 131 23.96 -8.20 -11.56
N GLN A 132 23.50 -9.39 -11.98
CA GLN A 132 24.18 -10.19 -13.00
C GLN A 132 24.22 -9.48 -14.36
N GLU A 133 23.16 -8.77 -14.71
CA GLU A 133 23.07 -8.05 -15.98
C GLU A 133 23.81 -6.72 -15.96
N ILE A 134 23.77 -6.00 -14.84
CA ILE A 134 24.59 -4.79 -14.62
C ILE A 134 26.09 -5.16 -14.61
N GLY A 135 26.42 -6.38 -14.17
CA GLY A 135 27.80 -6.80 -13.93
C GLY A 135 28.39 -6.22 -12.65
N GLN A 136 27.55 -5.61 -11.80
CA GLN A 136 27.95 -5.02 -10.52
C GLN A 136 26.95 -5.44 -9.43
N LYS A 137 27.50 -5.77 -8.25
CA LYS A 137 26.67 -6.05 -7.06
C LYS A 137 26.25 -4.75 -6.39
N MET A 138 25.01 -4.70 -5.93
CA MET A 138 24.52 -3.62 -5.09
C MET A 138 25.11 -3.78 -3.69
N SER A 139 25.51 -2.66 -3.09
CA SER A 139 26.04 -2.68 -1.72
C SER A 139 24.88 -2.91 -0.76
N LEU A 140 24.98 -3.98 0.04
CA LEU A 140 24.01 -4.24 1.10
C LEU A 140 24.20 -3.22 2.21
N ALA A 141 23.15 -2.47 2.54
CA ALA A 141 23.12 -1.60 3.71
C ALA A 141 22.38 -2.30 4.85
N GLU A 142 22.93 -2.22 6.06
CA GLU A 142 22.22 -2.67 7.26
C GLU A 142 21.07 -1.71 7.58
N LEU A 143 19.99 -2.25 8.16
CA LEU A 143 18.86 -1.43 8.58
C LEU A 143 19.28 -0.58 9.80
N PRO A 144 18.86 0.70 9.87
CA PRO A 144 19.13 1.54 11.04
C PRO A 144 18.62 0.90 12.33
N GLU A 145 19.39 1.02 13.42
CA GLU A 145 19.04 0.43 14.72
C GLU A 145 17.70 0.94 15.28
N ASP A 146 17.37 2.20 15.00
CA ASP A 146 16.14 2.87 15.43
C ASP A 146 14.90 2.47 14.61
N LEU A 147 15.05 1.58 13.63
CA LEU A 147 13.94 1.15 12.79
C LEU A 147 12.97 0.26 13.57
N ILE A 148 11.78 0.79 13.85
CA ILE A 148 10.67 0.00 14.39
C ILE A 148 10.11 -0.92 13.30
N ILE A 149 10.51 -2.19 13.35
CA ILE A 149 9.94 -3.26 12.52
C ILE A 149 8.61 -3.66 13.13
N GLU A 150 7.52 -3.20 12.50
CA GLU A 150 6.18 -3.68 12.85
C GLU A 150 6.07 -5.15 12.45
N LYS A 151 6.13 -6.04 13.45
CA LYS A 151 5.71 -7.43 13.23
C LYS A 151 4.26 -7.40 12.82
N GLU A 152 3.93 -8.05 11.70
CA GLU A 152 2.55 -8.28 11.32
C GLU A 152 1.78 -8.73 12.57
N ARG A 153 0.78 -7.94 12.96
CA ARG A 153 -0.19 -8.41 13.94
C ARG A 153 -0.77 -9.66 13.31
N LYS A 154 -0.36 -10.85 13.79
CA LYS A 154 -1.02 -12.11 13.46
C LYS A 154 -2.49 -11.80 13.54
N SER A 155 -3.16 -11.76 12.38
CA SER A 155 -4.59 -11.52 12.29
C SER A 155 -5.18 -12.46 13.32
N GLY A 156 -5.74 -11.88 14.39
CA GLY A 156 -6.11 -12.62 15.58
C GLY A 156 -6.80 -13.88 15.15
N SER A 157 -6.22 -15.01 15.56
CA SER A 157 -6.77 -16.35 15.40
C SER A 157 -8.28 -16.24 15.43
N SER A 158 -8.92 -16.68 14.36
CA SER A 158 -10.34 -16.97 14.31
C SER A 158 -10.76 -17.45 15.70
N ALA A 159 -11.49 -16.60 16.42
CA ALA A 159 -12.07 -16.96 17.69
C ALA A 159 -13.00 -18.12 17.38
N LYS A 160 -12.47 -19.36 17.52
CA LYS A 160 -13.26 -20.57 17.58
C LYS A 160 -14.26 -20.29 18.70
N LYS A 161 -15.51 -20.03 18.30
CA LYS A 161 -16.65 -19.99 19.22
C LYS A 161 -16.47 -21.18 20.16
N PRO A 162 -16.29 -20.98 21.48
CA PRO A 162 -16.42 -22.08 22.39
C PRO A 162 -17.87 -22.54 22.26
N ALA A 163 -18.05 -23.82 21.95
CA ALA A 163 -19.36 -24.44 21.94
C ALA A 163 -20.03 -24.16 23.30
N SER A 164 -21.17 -23.47 23.29
CA SER A 164 -21.92 -23.16 24.49
C SER A 164 -22.40 -24.48 25.12
N LYS A 165 -21.69 -24.92 26.17
CA LYS A 165 -22.30 -25.74 27.22
C LYS A 165 -23.04 -24.78 28.14
N GLY A 166 -24.33 -25.05 28.33
CA GLY A 166 -25.25 -24.17 29.03
C GLY A 166 -25.20 -24.25 30.56
N LYS A 167 -26.20 -23.56 31.12
CA LYS A 167 -26.64 -23.39 32.53
C LYS A 167 -26.18 -22.06 33.14
N ASP A 168 -27.12 -21.10 33.23
CA ASP A 168 -27.95 -20.74 34.42
C ASP A 168 -27.10 -19.79 35.31
N GLU A 169 -27.37 -18.50 35.53
CA GLU A 169 -28.61 -17.77 35.87
C GLU A 169 -28.32 -16.22 35.88
N PRO A 170 -29.22 -15.29 36.30
CA PRO A 170 -29.64 -14.15 35.47
C PRO A 170 -29.06 -12.78 35.88
N SER A 171 -28.92 -11.85 34.92
CA SER A 171 -28.81 -10.42 35.24
C SER A 171 -29.12 -9.55 34.03
N GLY A 172 -30.06 -8.60 34.19
CA GLY A 172 -30.19 -7.41 33.33
C GLY A 172 -31.39 -7.43 32.37
N GLU A 173 -32.51 -6.95 32.88
CA GLU A 173 -33.76 -6.65 32.17
C GLU A 173 -33.56 -5.69 30.98
N ALA A 174 -33.54 -6.20 29.74
CA ALA A 174 -33.71 -5.38 28.54
C ALA A 174 -34.11 -6.20 27.29
N PHE A 175 -34.90 -7.26 27.43
CA PHE A 175 -35.44 -7.99 26.27
C PHE A 175 -36.97 -8.05 26.36
N HIS A 176 -37.64 -7.17 25.61
CA HIS A 176 -39.05 -7.36 25.32
C HIS A 176 -39.23 -8.58 24.42
N GLU A 177 -39.91 -9.59 24.95
CA GLU A 177 -40.27 -10.80 24.22
C GLU A 177 -41.24 -10.46 23.09
N LYS A 178 -40.94 -10.92 21.87
CA LYS A 178 -41.81 -10.70 20.71
C LYS A 178 -43.11 -11.49 20.92
N LYS A 179 -44.26 -10.84 20.67
CA LYS A 179 -45.59 -11.44 20.78
C LYS A 179 -45.67 -12.80 20.06
N ALA A 180 -46.27 -13.79 20.71
CA ALA A 180 -46.36 -15.19 20.26
C ALA A 180 -46.90 -15.36 18.82
N SER A 181 -47.73 -14.42 18.36
CA SER A 181 -48.30 -14.40 17.01
C SER A 181 -47.28 -14.23 15.89
N ASN A 182 -46.06 -13.78 16.20
CA ASN A 182 -45.00 -13.55 15.21
C ASN A 182 -43.81 -14.52 15.36
N SER A 183 -43.95 -15.55 16.21
CA SER A 183 -42.99 -16.65 16.26
C SER A 183 -43.28 -17.61 15.10
N LYS A 184 -42.50 -17.52 14.03
CA LYS A 184 -42.58 -18.47 12.92
C LYS A 184 -41.89 -19.76 13.35
N THR A 185 -42.63 -20.71 13.92
CA THR A 185 -42.12 -22.01 14.38
C THR A 185 -41.88 -23.02 13.24
N TYR A 186 -42.23 -22.66 12.00
CA TYR A 186 -42.03 -23.52 10.84
C TYR A 186 -41.80 -22.72 9.55
N ASN A 187 -40.86 -23.20 8.73
CA ASN A 187 -40.66 -22.73 7.36
C ASN A 187 -41.12 -23.81 6.38
N TYR A 188 -42.39 -23.81 6.00
CA TYR A 188 -42.88 -24.70 4.94
C TYR A 188 -42.45 -24.17 3.56
N GLY A 189 -41.85 -25.04 2.75
CA GLY A 189 -41.56 -24.77 1.34
C GLY A 189 -42.84 -24.54 0.52
N ALA A 190 -42.74 -23.80 -0.57
CA ALA A 190 -43.88 -23.31 -1.37
C ALA A 190 -44.86 -24.43 -1.80
N GLY A 191 -44.36 -25.60 -2.18
CA GLY A 191 -45.20 -26.75 -2.55
C GLY A 191 -46.03 -27.34 -1.40
N LYS A 192 -45.51 -27.32 -0.16
CA LYS A 192 -46.25 -27.79 1.03
C LYS A 192 -47.36 -26.80 1.43
N LYS A 193 -47.09 -25.50 1.27
CA LYS A 193 -48.10 -24.43 1.49
C LYS A 193 -49.26 -24.54 0.51
N ALA A 194 -48.98 -24.78 -0.77
CA ALA A 194 -50.01 -24.94 -1.80
C ALA A 194 -50.95 -26.13 -1.52
N LYS A 195 -50.39 -27.27 -1.07
CA LYS A 195 -51.18 -28.45 -0.68
C LYS A 195 -52.01 -28.23 0.59
N MET A 196 -51.52 -27.46 1.57
CA MET A 196 -52.27 -27.13 2.79
C MET A 196 -53.45 -26.18 2.53
N THR A 197 -53.32 -25.27 1.57
CA THR A 197 -54.37 -24.27 1.29
C THR A 197 -55.55 -24.80 0.47
N ASN A 198 -55.50 -26.05 0.00
CA ASN A 198 -56.54 -26.76 -0.76
C ASN A 198 -57.33 -25.91 -1.79
N LYS A 199 -56.67 -24.93 -2.40
CA LYS A 199 -57.24 -24.19 -3.53
C LYS A 199 -57.16 -25.11 -4.75
N LYS A 200 -58.31 -25.60 -5.19
CA LYS A 200 -58.45 -26.26 -6.49
C LYS A 200 -57.77 -25.36 -7.53
N LYS A 201 -56.96 -25.96 -8.41
CA LYS A 201 -56.63 -25.31 -9.68
C LYS A 201 -57.98 -25.01 -10.33
N HIS A 202 -58.32 -23.73 -10.49
CA HIS A 202 -59.36 -23.38 -11.43
C HIS A 202 -58.89 -23.88 -12.80
N SER A 203 -59.74 -24.69 -13.42
CA SER A 203 -59.56 -25.17 -14.79
C SER A 203 -59.62 -24.02 -15.78
#